data_AF-A0A1Q8CGQ9-F1
#
_entry.id   AF-A0A1Q8CGQ9-F1
#
_cell.length_a   1.000
_cell.length_b   1.000
_cell.length_c   1.000
_cell.angle_alpha   90.00
_cell.angle_beta   90.00
_cell.angle_gamma   90.00
#
_symmetry.space_group_name_H-M   'P 1'
#
loop_
_entity.id
_entity.type
_entity.pdbx_description
1 polymer ?
#
loop_
_entity_poly.entity_id
_entity_poly.type
_entity_poly.pdbx_seq_one_letter_code
_entity_poly.pdbx_strand_id
1 'polypeptide(L)'
;ASRDAHGAAADRHRSRRDELTADARAAGLDASPESLQQARTSALDARTAAEQLVTALGRRCAGAVETLARAVDNHRRAAAELAEVSSAAERACLDFGNESAGYEERVRAIGGAAEQLERDLASAGEERAGVRQRLPGARQQATEARVRVGKTQTQLDTRETRLAELAEREEAARNRFRDALAADGVWAAAVGAAGPPPEDLTEAFTALTATAREAVGEDAVLGTLQGLQAALAGSHDIVAQRSADILTVTVTGAQGPRPVAEAARDVAERLASQRDLLSEEYQSIFDAFMLRDLADKLATQIAVADDLCRRMNETLDVARSSQGVHVQLEWQPAPDLDEGMRGALALIRTPFARRGPDEDERLRQALTERITTERDGHSGDYAEVLARALDYRTWYRFTVRVRDDGPDGAPRTRRMRQLSSGETRLISYVTLFAAASAFYDAVSTGAERPPVRLVLLDEAFERLDEPTIARMLGLLVDLDMDWIITWPSGWGLSEKIPRMHIYDVLRPKGGRGIACTHAIWTGSALTEER
;
A
#
# COMPACT_ATOMS: atom_id res chain seq x y z
N ALA A 1 59.15 10.99 -32.36
CA ALA A 1 59.14 9.86 -31.41
C ALA A 1 57.89 9.75 -30.52
N SER A 2 57.14 10.82 -30.20
CA SER A 2 55.90 10.67 -29.41
C SER A 2 54.59 10.88 -30.20
N ARG A 3 54.53 11.79 -31.19
CA ARG A 3 53.31 12.04 -31.99
C ARG A 3 52.97 10.94 -33.01
N ASP A 4 53.96 10.37 -33.70
CA ASP A 4 53.72 9.30 -34.71
C ASP A 4 53.28 7.97 -34.09
N ALA A 5 53.74 7.67 -32.87
CA ALA A 5 53.29 6.50 -32.13
C ALA A 5 51.84 6.65 -31.65
N HIS A 6 51.41 7.88 -31.33
CA HIS A 6 50.02 8.17 -30.97
C HIS A 6 49.07 8.17 -32.17
N GLY A 7 49.50 8.65 -33.34
CA GLY A 7 48.70 8.55 -34.59
C GLY A 7 48.43 7.11 -35.01
N ALA A 8 49.49 6.28 -35.06
CA ALA A 8 49.35 4.86 -35.41
C ALA A 8 48.54 4.05 -34.37
N ALA A 9 48.58 4.42 -33.09
CA ALA A 9 47.74 3.81 -32.07
C ALA A 9 46.26 4.26 -32.19
N ALA A 10 46.01 5.53 -32.50
CA ALA A 10 44.66 6.06 -32.70
C ALA A 10 43.98 5.48 -33.96
N ASP A 11 44.73 5.27 -35.04
CA ASP A 11 44.19 4.66 -36.27
C ASP A 11 43.92 3.17 -36.10
N ARG A 12 44.78 2.44 -35.38
CA ARG A 12 44.48 1.05 -34.97
C ARG A 12 43.24 0.98 -34.08
N HIS A 13 43.08 1.94 -33.15
CA HIS A 13 41.91 2.00 -32.27
C HIS A 13 40.63 2.32 -33.05
N ARG A 14 40.67 3.22 -34.04
CA ARG A 14 39.53 3.49 -34.94
C ARG A 14 39.18 2.28 -35.80
N SER A 15 40.15 1.68 -36.48
CA SER A 15 39.92 0.49 -37.31
C SER A 15 39.32 -0.65 -36.51
N ARG A 16 39.80 -0.89 -35.29
CA ARG A 16 39.26 -1.92 -34.39
C ARG A 16 37.84 -1.60 -33.94
N ARG A 17 37.54 -0.32 -33.69
CA ARG A 17 36.21 0.14 -33.30
C ARG A 17 35.22 0.04 -34.45
N ASP A 18 35.65 0.35 -35.68
CA ASP A 18 34.81 0.28 -36.87
C ASP A 18 34.53 -1.19 -37.25
N GLU A 19 35.52 -2.09 -37.12
CA GLU A 19 35.33 -3.55 -37.22
C GLU A 19 34.29 -4.05 -36.20
N LEU A 20 34.45 -3.68 -34.91
CA LEU A 20 33.50 -4.06 -33.85
C LEU A 20 32.09 -3.51 -34.09
N THR A 21 31.98 -2.31 -34.66
CA THR A 21 30.68 -1.68 -35.00
C THR A 21 30.02 -2.35 -36.20
N ALA A 22 30.81 -2.80 -37.18
CA ALA A 22 30.33 -3.56 -38.33
C ALA A 22 29.84 -4.97 -37.90
N ASP A 23 30.60 -5.66 -37.04
CA ASP A 23 30.22 -6.97 -36.50
C ASP A 23 28.96 -6.88 -35.63
N ALA A 24 28.83 -5.85 -34.80
CA ALA A 24 27.64 -5.59 -34.00
C ALA A 24 26.38 -5.39 -34.88
N ARG A 25 26.49 -4.57 -35.93
CA ARG A 25 25.38 -4.35 -36.87
C ARG A 25 25.02 -5.59 -37.67
N ALA A 26 26.00 -6.39 -38.08
CA ALA A 26 25.75 -7.66 -38.76
C ALA A 26 24.98 -8.66 -37.88
N ALA A 27 25.19 -8.59 -36.56
CA ALA A 27 24.43 -9.36 -35.56
C ALA A 27 23.11 -8.69 -35.13
N GLY A 28 22.72 -7.56 -35.73
CA GLY A 28 21.50 -6.82 -35.40
C GLY A 28 21.56 -6.07 -34.06
N LEU A 29 22.75 -5.85 -33.50
CA LEU A 29 22.97 -5.22 -32.21
C LEU A 29 23.40 -3.75 -32.37
N ASP A 30 22.94 -2.89 -31.46
CA ASP A 30 23.50 -1.55 -31.32
C ASP A 30 24.93 -1.66 -30.74
N ALA A 31 25.85 -0.81 -31.20
CA ALA A 31 27.28 -0.86 -30.85
C ALA A 31 27.60 -0.14 -29.53
N SER A 32 26.58 0.11 -28.70
CA SER A 32 26.78 0.65 -27.36
C SER A 32 27.38 -0.42 -26.43
N PRO A 33 28.26 -0.04 -25.48
CA PRO A 33 28.85 -1.00 -24.55
C PRO A 33 27.80 -1.75 -23.73
N GLU A 34 26.72 -1.07 -23.34
CA GLU A 34 25.63 -1.63 -22.55
C GLU A 34 24.78 -2.61 -23.38
N SER A 35 24.42 -2.28 -24.63
CA SER A 35 23.66 -3.19 -25.51
C SER A 35 24.47 -4.43 -25.88
N LEU A 36 25.78 -4.31 -26.13
CA LEU A 36 26.66 -5.45 -26.39
C LEU A 36 26.87 -6.31 -25.14
N GLN A 37 26.94 -5.70 -23.97
CA GLN A 37 27.05 -6.42 -22.70
C GLN A 37 25.72 -7.12 -22.34
N GLN A 38 24.58 -6.48 -22.59
CA GLN A 38 23.26 -7.08 -22.44
C GLN A 38 23.03 -8.20 -23.44
N ALA A 39 23.40 -8.03 -24.71
CA ALA A 39 23.33 -9.08 -25.72
C ALA A 39 24.27 -10.25 -25.41
N ARG A 40 25.47 -9.97 -24.87
CA ARG A 40 26.38 -11.01 -24.38
C ARG A 40 25.80 -11.73 -23.18
N THR A 41 25.17 -11.03 -22.23
CA THR A 41 24.51 -11.65 -21.08
C THR A 41 23.31 -12.47 -21.53
N SER A 42 22.43 -11.94 -22.39
CA SER A 42 21.31 -12.68 -22.97
C SER A 42 21.77 -13.86 -23.85
N ALA A 43 22.90 -13.76 -24.55
CA ALA A 43 23.47 -14.87 -25.31
C ALA A 43 24.10 -15.92 -24.38
N LEU A 44 24.73 -15.50 -23.28
CA LEU A 44 25.24 -16.41 -22.24
C LEU A 44 24.09 -17.06 -21.47
N ASP A 45 23.00 -16.34 -21.21
CA ASP A 45 21.81 -16.84 -20.54
C ASP A 45 21.02 -17.75 -21.47
N ALA A 46 20.90 -17.41 -22.76
CA ALA A 46 20.32 -18.30 -23.78
C ALA A 46 21.20 -19.54 -24.00
N ARG A 47 22.53 -19.41 -23.96
CA ARG A 47 23.45 -20.55 -24.01
C ARG A 47 23.33 -21.39 -22.75
N THR A 48 23.24 -20.77 -21.58
CA THR A 48 23.08 -21.48 -20.30
C THR A 48 21.70 -22.13 -20.21
N ALA A 49 20.64 -21.49 -20.69
CA ALA A 49 19.30 -22.04 -20.80
C ALA A 49 19.23 -23.16 -21.84
N ALA A 50 19.93 -23.04 -22.98
CA ALA A 50 20.07 -24.10 -23.96
C ALA A 50 20.91 -25.27 -23.42
N GLU A 51 22.00 -25.00 -22.69
CA GLU A 51 22.80 -26.02 -22.00
C GLU A 51 21.98 -26.71 -20.91
N GLN A 52 21.15 -25.97 -20.16
CA GLN A 52 20.23 -26.50 -19.16
C GLN A 52 19.08 -27.27 -19.79
N LEU A 53 18.55 -26.83 -20.94
CA LEU A 53 17.53 -27.53 -21.71
C LEU A 53 18.09 -28.81 -22.33
N VAL A 54 19.29 -28.76 -22.91
CA VAL A 54 20.03 -29.94 -23.41
C VAL A 54 20.36 -30.87 -22.25
N THR A 55 20.72 -30.36 -21.09
CA THR A 55 20.94 -31.15 -19.87
C THR A 55 19.64 -31.74 -19.33
N ALA A 56 18.52 -31.00 -19.40
CA ALA A 56 17.21 -31.44 -18.93
C ALA A 56 16.57 -32.45 -19.89
N LEU A 57 16.65 -32.24 -21.21
CA LEU A 57 16.26 -33.18 -22.25
C LEU A 57 17.18 -34.40 -22.24
N GLY A 58 18.49 -34.21 -22.00
CA GLY A 58 19.45 -35.29 -21.77
C GLY A 58 19.12 -36.13 -20.54
N ARG A 59 18.82 -35.48 -19.40
CA ARG A 59 18.50 -36.16 -18.14
C ARG A 59 17.10 -36.79 -18.11
N ARG A 60 16.08 -36.15 -18.69
CA ARG A 60 14.67 -36.61 -18.64
C ARG A 60 14.28 -37.48 -19.84
N CYS A 61 14.75 -37.14 -21.03
CA CYS A 61 14.32 -37.79 -22.27
C CYS A 61 15.40 -38.71 -22.85
N ALA A 62 16.69 -38.33 -22.87
CA ALA A 62 17.72 -39.21 -23.43
C ALA A 62 17.89 -40.47 -22.60
N GLY A 63 17.93 -40.38 -21.26
CA GLY A 63 17.95 -41.58 -20.41
C GLY A 63 16.72 -42.48 -20.60
N ALA A 64 15.53 -41.92 -20.75
CA ALA A 64 14.29 -42.69 -20.95
C ALA A 64 14.19 -43.29 -22.35
N VAL A 65 14.53 -42.53 -23.40
CA VAL A 65 14.55 -42.97 -24.80
C VAL A 65 15.69 -43.95 -25.04
N GLU A 66 16.86 -43.76 -24.45
CA GLU A 66 17.98 -44.70 -24.51
C GLU A 66 17.66 -45.96 -23.72
N THR A 67 16.98 -45.86 -22.56
CA THR A 67 16.49 -47.04 -21.84
C THR A 67 15.40 -47.77 -22.62
N LEU A 68 14.50 -47.06 -23.30
CA LEU A 68 13.45 -47.65 -24.13
C LEU A 68 14.05 -48.27 -25.41
N ALA A 69 14.98 -47.58 -26.07
CA ALA A 69 15.70 -48.08 -27.24
C ALA A 69 16.56 -49.28 -26.87
N ARG A 70 17.27 -49.26 -25.73
CA ARG A 70 17.97 -50.42 -25.18
C ARG A 70 16.99 -51.53 -24.81
N ALA A 71 15.81 -51.22 -24.27
CA ALA A 71 14.81 -52.24 -23.93
C ALA A 71 14.22 -52.89 -25.19
N VAL A 72 13.92 -52.11 -26.23
CA VAL A 72 13.44 -52.59 -27.54
C VAL A 72 14.54 -53.37 -28.27
N ASP A 73 15.78 -52.90 -28.23
CA ASP A 73 16.93 -53.60 -28.81
C ASP A 73 17.21 -54.90 -28.05
N ASN A 74 17.21 -54.87 -26.71
CA ASN A 74 17.34 -56.07 -25.88
C ASN A 74 16.19 -57.04 -26.12
N HIS A 75 14.96 -56.56 -26.33
CA HIS A 75 13.82 -57.40 -26.67
C HIS A 75 13.98 -58.02 -28.06
N ARG A 76 14.37 -57.24 -29.07
CA ARG A 76 14.65 -57.75 -30.42
C ARG A 76 15.78 -58.77 -30.43
N ARG A 77 16.85 -58.52 -29.67
CA ARG A 77 17.98 -59.44 -29.49
C ARG A 77 17.55 -60.71 -28.76
N ALA A 78 16.82 -60.58 -27.65
CA ALA A 78 16.30 -61.74 -26.92
C ALA A 78 15.27 -62.54 -27.74
N ALA A 79 14.48 -61.89 -28.59
CA ALA A 79 13.56 -62.53 -29.51
C ALA A 79 14.29 -63.25 -30.65
N ALA A 80 15.34 -62.65 -31.20
CA ALA A 80 16.21 -63.28 -32.18
C ALA A 80 16.98 -64.47 -31.59
N GLU A 81 17.55 -64.32 -30.39
CA GLU A 81 18.20 -65.40 -29.64
C GLU A 81 17.21 -66.52 -29.31
N LEU A 82 15.97 -66.19 -28.91
CA LEU A 82 14.93 -67.20 -28.69
C LEU A 82 14.54 -67.92 -29.99
N ALA A 83 14.43 -67.20 -31.11
CA ALA A 83 14.14 -67.80 -32.41
C ALA A 83 15.28 -68.74 -32.86
N GLU A 84 16.52 -68.34 -32.68
CA GLU A 84 17.70 -69.13 -33.01
C GLU A 84 17.83 -70.36 -32.11
N VAL A 85 17.70 -70.18 -30.79
CA VAL A 85 17.77 -71.28 -29.81
C VAL A 85 16.57 -72.23 -29.95
N SER A 86 15.36 -71.73 -30.22
CA SER A 86 14.18 -72.57 -30.48
C SER A 86 14.36 -73.36 -31.77
N SER A 87 14.83 -72.72 -32.85
CA SER A 87 15.12 -73.39 -34.11
C SER A 87 16.23 -74.44 -33.96
N ALA A 88 17.28 -74.15 -33.18
CA ALA A 88 18.35 -75.10 -32.89
C ALA A 88 17.85 -76.27 -32.01
N ALA A 89 16.97 -76.02 -31.04
CA ALA A 89 16.35 -77.05 -30.22
C ALA A 89 15.37 -77.91 -31.02
N GLU A 90 14.58 -77.32 -31.93
CA GLU A 90 13.70 -78.02 -32.85
C GLU A 90 14.50 -78.91 -33.82
N ARG A 91 15.58 -78.37 -34.40
CA ARG A 91 16.52 -79.16 -35.21
C ARG A 91 17.14 -80.31 -34.42
N ALA A 92 17.67 -80.05 -33.22
CA ALA A 92 18.24 -81.10 -32.38
C ALA A 92 17.22 -82.18 -31.97
N CYS A 93 15.95 -81.81 -31.76
CA CYS A 93 14.86 -82.76 -31.53
C CYS A 93 14.54 -83.60 -32.77
N LEU A 94 14.52 -82.97 -33.95
CA LEU A 94 14.30 -83.65 -35.23
C LEU A 94 15.46 -84.59 -35.58
N ASP A 95 16.70 -84.14 -35.41
CA ASP A 95 17.91 -84.94 -35.62
C ASP A 95 17.92 -86.13 -34.67
N PHE A 96 17.64 -85.92 -33.39
CA PHE A 96 17.47 -87.02 -32.42
C PHE A 96 16.35 -87.99 -32.83
N GLY A 97 15.22 -87.48 -33.33
CA GLY A 97 14.11 -88.31 -33.82
C GLY A 97 14.49 -89.17 -35.03
N ASN A 98 15.16 -88.56 -36.01
CA ASN A 98 15.64 -89.22 -37.23
C ASN A 98 16.75 -90.24 -36.92
N GLU A 99 17.70 -89.88 -36.06
CA GLU A 99 18.77 -90.78 -35.62
C GLU A 99 18.23 -91.93 -34.77
N SER A 100 17.27 -91.70 -33.89
CA SER A 100 16.61 -92.76 -33.12
C SER A 100 15.86 -93.72 -34.02
N ALA A 101 15.10 -93.21 -34.99
CA ALA A 101 14.40 -94.04 -35.98
C ALA A 101 15.37 -94.84 -36.86
N GLY A 102 16.44 -94.20 -37.35
CA GLY A 102 17.47 -94.85 -38.16
C GLY A 102 18.34 -95.84 -37.37
N TYR A 103 18.52 -95.64 -36.05
CA TYR A 103 19.14 -96.61 -35.15
C TYR A 103 18.23 -97.82 -34.95
N GLU A 104 16.94 -97.62 -34.69
CA GLU A 104 15.96 -98.72 -34.55
C GLU A 104 15.86 -99.57 -35.83
N GLU A 105 15.87 -98.93 -37.00
CA GLU A 105 15.82 -99.62 -38.29
C GLU A 105 17.10 -100.42 -38.57
N ARG A 106 18.28 -99.85 -38.29
CA ARG A 106 19.57 -100.55 -38.42
C ARG A 106 19.73 -101.70 -37.43
N VAL A 107 19.21 -101.56 -36.20
CA VAL A 107 19.13 -102.65 -35.21
C VAL A 107 18.18 -103.76 -35.67
N ARG A 108 17.05 -103.43 -36.33
CA ARG A 108 16.16 -104.44 -36.94
C ARG A 108 16.78 -105.14 -38.15
N ALA A 109 17.68 -104.47 -38.88
CA ALA A 109 18.35 -105.01 -40.08
C ALA A 109 19.53 -105.97 -39.76
N ILE A 110 19.79 -106.26 -38.49
CA ILE A 110 20.85 -107.18 -38.04
C ILE A 110 20.48 -108.62 -38.42
N GLY A 111 20.97 -109.03 -39.60
CA GLY A 111 20.92 -110.40 -40.09
C GLY A 111 21.99 -110.79 -41.11
N GLY A 112 22.97 -109.92 -41.48
CA GLY A 112 23.81 -110.28 -42.65
C GLY A 112 25.20 -109.68 -42.93
N ALA A 113 25.75 -108.65 -42.27
CA ALA A 113 27.14 -108.21 -42.55
C ALA A 113 27.76 -107.39 -41.40
N ALA A 114 28.94 -107.77 -40.91
CA ALA A 114 29.26 -107.59 -39.47
C ALA A 114 30.44 -106.68 -39.07
N GLU A 115 31.12 -105.89 -39.92
CA GLU A 115 32.25 -105.05 -39.43
C GLU A 115 32.17 -103.56 -39.81
N GLN A 116 31.70 -103.24 -41.02
CA GLN A 116 31.46 -101.84 -41.40
C GLN A 116 30.22 -101.29 -40.66
N LEU A 117 29.21 -102.14 -40.41
CA LEU A 117 27.98 -101.80 -39.69
C LEU A 117 28.18 -101.53 -38.20
N GLU A 118 29.13 -102.20 -37.54
CA GLU A 118 29.44 -101.97 -36.12
C GLU A 118 30.07 -100.60 -35.90
N ARG A 119 30.96 -100.16 -36.82
CA ARG A 119 31.57 -98.82 -36.77
C ARG A 119 30.54 -97.72 -36.97
N ASP A 120 29.62 -97.90 -37.92
CA ASP A 120 28.55 -96.93 -38.19
C ASP A 120 27.54 -96.87 -37.02
N LEU A 121 27.28 -98.00 -36.35
CA LEU A 121 26.46 -98.08 -35.13
C LEU A 121 27.12 -97.42 -33.92
N ALA A 122 28.43 -97.60 -33.74
CA ALA A 122 29.19 -96.95 -32.68
C ALA A 122 29.22 -95.43 -32.87
N SER A 123 29.52 -94.95 -34.07
CA SER A 123 29.50 -93.52 -34.41
C SER A 123 28.14 -92.89 -34.18
N ALA A 124 27.06 -93.50 -34.69
CA ALA A 124 25.69 -92.98 -34.50
C ALA A 124 25.24 -93.07 -33.03
N GLY A 125 25.71 -94.07 -32.27
CA GLY A 125 25.46 -94.19 -30.83
C GLY A 125 26.12 -93.09 -30.01
N GLU A 126 27.36 -92.73 -30.36
CA GLU A 126 28.12 -91.62 -29.76
C GLU A 126 27.49 -90.27 -30.10
N GLU A 127 27.09 -90.04 -31.35
CA GLU A 127 26.38 -88.83 -31.78
C GLU A 127 25.06 -88.65 -31.02
N ARG A 128 24.25 -89.71 -30.92
CA ARG A 128 23.00 -89.70 -30.14
C ARG A 128 23.24 -89.39 -28.65
N ALA A 129 24.28 -89.96 -28.06
CA ALA A 129 24.64 -89.69 -26.66
C ALA A 129 25.05 -88.23 -26.47
N GLY A 130 25.83 -87.67 -27.42
CA GLY A 130 26.23 -86.26 -27.43
C GLY A 130 25.06 -85.29 -27.62
N VAL A 131 24.06 -85.63 -28.44
CA VAL A 131 22.83 -84.83 -28.60
C VAL A 131 21.96 -84.92 -27.34
N ARG A 132 21.79 -86.12 -26.76
CA ARG A 132 21.02 -86.34 -25.53
C ARG A 132 21.61 -85.58 -24.34
N GLN A 133 22.93 -85.45 -24.26
CA GLN A 133 23.60 -84.69 -23.21
C GLN A 133 23.39 -83.17 -23.35
N ARG A 134 23.30 -82.64 -24.57
CA ARG A 134 23.16 -81.19 -24.84
C ARG A 134 21.71 -80.69 -24.79
N LEU A 135 20.73 -81.55 -25.05
CA LEU A 135 19.30 -81.21 -25.13
C LEU A 135 18.73 -80.51 -23.87
N PRO A 136 19.02 -80.95 -22.63
CA PRO A 136 18.53 -80.27 -21.42
C PRO A 136 19.03 -78.82 -21.29
N GLY A 137 20.30 -78.57 -21.64
CA GLY A 137 20.89 -77.23 -21.59
C GLY A 137 20.22 -76.27 -22.59
N ALA A 138 19.97 -76.73 -23.81
CA ALA A 138 19.24 -75.96 -24.82
C ALA A 138 17.79 -75.64 -24.38
N ARG A 139 17.09 -76.61 -23.76
CA ARG A 139 15.73 -76.41 -23.23
C ARG A 139 15.69 -75.40 -22.08
N GLN A 140 16.67 -75.45 -21.19
CA GLN A 140 16.79 -74.48 -20.09
C GLN A 140 17.01 -73.06 -20.63
N GLN A 141 17.95 -72.89 -21.57
CA GLN A 141 18.22 -71.59 -22.20
C GLN A 141 16.98 -71.01 -22.91
N ALA A 142 16.22 -71.85 -23.64
CA ALA A 142 14.97 -71.42 -24.27
C ALA A 142 13.91 -70.98 -23.24
N THR A 143 13.83 -71.66 -22.10
CA THR A 143 12.90 -71.32 -21.02
C THR A 143 13.27 -69.99 -20.36
N GLU A 144 14.55 -69.79 -20.06
CA GLU A 144 15.07 -68.54 -19.48
C GLU A 144 14.88 -67.36 -20.45
N ALA A 145 15.10 -67.56 -21.75
CA ALA A 145 14.81 -66.56 -22.78
C ALA A 145 13.31 -66.20 -22.83
N ARG A 146 12.40 -67.18 -22.81
CA ARG A 146 10.94 -66.93 -22.76
C ARG A 146 10.53 -66.14 -21.53
N VAL A 147 11.06 -66.46 -20.35
CA VAL A 147 10.77 -65.71 -19.12
C VAL A 147 11.26 -64.26 -19.21
N ARG A 148 12.44 -64.02 -19.79
CA ARG A 148 12.96 -62.65 -20.00
C ARG A 148 12.10 -61.85 -20.97
N VAL A 149 11.66 -62.46 -22.08
CA VAL A 149 10.73 -61.83 -23.04
C VAL A 149 9.40 -61.49 -22.35
N GLY A 150 8.82 -62.42 -21.58
CA GLY A 150 7.58 -62.16 -20.83
C GLY A 150 7.71 -60.99 -19.85
N LYS A 151 8.80 -60.94 -19.06
CA LYS A 151 9.05 -59.84 -18.11
C LYS A 151 9.20 -58.48 -18.82
N THR A 152 9.93 -58.44 -19.92
CA THR A 152 10.15 -57.19 -20.67
C THR A 152 8.87 -56.72 -21.36
N GLN A 153 8.05 -57.64 -21.89
CA GLN A 153 6.75 -57.31 -22.47
C GLN A 153 5.82 -56.68 -21.43
N THR A 154 5.67 -57.29 -20.25
CA THR A 154 4.82 -56.71 -19.19
C THR A 154 5.29 -55.32 -18.76
N GLN A 155 6.60 -55.07 -18.73
CA GLN A 155 7.15 -53.74 -18.42
C GLN A 155 6.84 -52.71 -19.52
N LEU A 156 6.87 -53.11 -20.79
CA LEU A 156 6.48 -52.26 -21.92
C LEU A 156 5.00 -51.91 -21.84
N ASP A 157 4.11 -52.90 -21.70
CA ASP A 157 2.67 -52.70 -21.61
C ASP A 157 2.30 -51.74 -20.45
N THR A 158 2.96 -51.89 -19.29
CA THR A 158 2.77 -51.00 -18.14
C THR A 158 3.21 -49.56 -18.43
N ARG A 159 4.31 -49.37 -19.16
CA ARG A 159 4.81 -48.03 -19.50
C ARG A 159 4.00 -47.35 -20.59
N GLU A 160 3.53 -48.11 -21.58
CA GLU A 160 2.62 -47.61 -22.61
C GLU A 160 1.32 -47.12 -22.00
N THR A 161 0.72 -47.91 -21.11
CA THR A 161 -0.48 -47.50 -20.36
C THR A 161 -0.24 -46.20 -19.59
N ARG A 162 0.90 -46.09 -18.89
CA ARG A 162 1.25 -44.88 -18.13
C ARG A 162 1.50 -43.66 -19.01
N LEU A 163 2.06 -43.83 -20.21
CA LEU A 163 2.26 -42.75 -21.17
C LEU A 163 0.92 -42.24 -21.70
N ALA A 164 -0.01 -43.14 -22.00
CA ALA A 164 -1.37 -42.78 -22.41
C ALA A 164 -2.10 -41.97 -21.32
N GLU A 165 -2.06 -42.44 -20.07
CA GLU A 165 -2.66 -41.70 -18.94
C GLU A 165 -2.05 -40.30 -18.74
N LEU A 166 -0.73 -40.16 -18.93
CA LEU A 166 -0.06 -38.86 -18.80
C LEU A 166 -0.42 -37.91 -19.95
N ALA A 167 -0.54 -38.43 -21.18
CA ALA A 167 -0.96 -37.65 -22.33
C ALA A 167 -2.40 -37.14 -22.17
N GLU A 168 -3.32 -37.99 -21.72
CA GLU A 168 -4.71 -37.59 -21.44
C GLU A 168 -4.79 -36.53 -20.33
N ARG A 169 -3.97 -36.67 -19.27
CA ARG A 169 -3.90 -35.65 -18.20
C ARG A 169 -3.33 -34.32 -18.70
N GLU A 170 -2.31 -34.34 -19.56
CA GLU A 170 -1.75 -33.13 -20.17
C GLU A 170 -2.79 -32.42 -21.03
N GLU A 171 -3.49 -33.17 -21.88
CA GLU A 171 -4.53 -32.63 -22.76
C GLU A 171 -5.69 -32.04 -21.96
N ALA A 172 -6.16 -32.75 -20.92
CA ALA A 172 -7.18 -32.25 -20.01
C ALA A 172 -6.74 -30.97 -19.29
N ALA A 173 -5.49 -30.90 -18.81
CA ALA A 173 -4.95 -29.70 -18.17
C ALA A 173 -4.85 -28.53 -19.14
N ARG A 174 -4.40 -28.78 -20.38
CA ARG A 174 -4.29 -27.77 -21.44
C ARG A 174 -5.66 -27.23 -21.84
N ASN A 175 -6.68 -28.08 -21.93
CA ASN A 175 -8.06 -27.67 -22.24
C ASN A 175 -8.64 -26.84 -21.10
N ARG A 176 -8.51 -27.26 -19.83
CA ARG A 176 -8.93 -26.44 -18.68
C ARG A 176 -8.26 -25.07 -18.64
N PHE A 177 -6.97 -25.02 -18.95
CA PHE A 177 -6.24 -23.75 -19.01
C PHE A 177 -6.76 -22.85 -20.14
N ARG A 178 -7.08 -23.42 -21.30
CA ARG A 178 -7.70 -22.68 -22.41
C ARG A 178 -9.09 -22.15 -22.03
N ASP A 179 -9.92 -22.98 -21.41
CA ASP A 179 -11.26 -22.60 -20.98
C ASP A 179 -11.22 -21.49 -19.91
N ALA A 180 -10.25 -21.56 -18.99
CA ALA A 180 -10.01 -20.53 -18.00
C ALA A 180 -9.60 -19.18 -18.62
N LEU A 181 -8.74 -19.19 -19.65
CA LEU A 181 -8.35 -17.98 -20.37
C LEU A 181 -9.49 -17.38 -21.20
N ALA A 182 -10.42 -18.22 -21.66
CA ALA A 182 -11.59 -17.80 -22.41
C ALA A 182 -12.72 -17.22 -21.54
N ALA A 183 -12.65 -17.41 -20.21
CA ALA A 183 -13.65 -16.88 -19.29
C ALA A 183 -13.53 -15.35 -19.15
N ASP A 184 -14.69 -14.69 -19.13
CA ASP A 184 -14.79 -13.23 -19.19
C ASP A 184 -14.00 -12.53 -18.07
N GLY A 185 -13.11 -11.62 -18.46
CA GLY A 185 -12.32 -10.77 -17.56
C GLY A 185 -11.23 -11.48 -16.75
N VAL A 186 -11.05 -12.80 -16.88
CA VAL A 186 -10.01 -13.55 -16.14
C VAL A 186 -8.62 -13.06 -16.51
N TRP A 187 -8.35 -12.87 -17.80
CA TRP A 187 -7.07 -12.35 -18.27
C TRP A 187 -6.81 -10.92 -17.74
N ALA A 188 -7.76 -10.00 -17.94
CA ALA A 188 -7.64 -8.62 -17.47
C ALA A 188 -7.39 -8.53 -15.96
N ALA A 189 -8.06 -9.37 -15.17
CA ALA A 189 -7.84 -9.49 -13.73
C ALA A 189 -6.45 -10.03 -13.38
N ALA A 190 -5.94 -10.98 -14.15
CA ALA A 190 -4.70 -11.69 -13.86
C ALA A 190 -3.43 -10.91 -14.25
N VAL A 191 -3.41 -10.25 -15.41
CA VAL A 191 -2.24 -9.46 -15.85
C VAL A 191 -2.35 -7.97 -15.56
N GLY A 192 -3.55 -7.47 -15.21
CA GLY A 192 -3.74 -6.04 -14.99
C GLY A 192 -3.48 -5.22 -16.25
N ALA A 193 -3.79 -5.76 -17.43
CA ALA A 193 -3.70 -5.10 -18.72
C ALA A 193 -5.00 -5.31 -19.51
N ALA A 194 -5.35 -4.34 -20.35
CA ALA A 194 -6.49 -4.45 -21.25
C ALA A 194 -6.08 -5.18 -22.55
N GLY A 195 -6.97 -6.04 -23.05
CA GLY A 195 -6.77 -6.78 -24.31
C GLY A 195 -7.00 -8.29 -24.15
N PRO A 196 -7.16 -9.02 -25.27
CA PRO A 196 -7.32 -10.47 -25.25
C PRO A 196 -6.03 -11.17 -24.79
N PRO A 197 -6.13 -12.40 -24.24
CA PRO A 197 -4.96 -13.23 -23.95
C PRO A 197 -4.19 -13.58 -25.25
N PRO A 198 -2.87 -13.83 -25.18
CA PRO A 198 -2.09 -14.34 -26.30
C PRO A 198 -2.66 -15.65 -26.84
N GLU A 199 -2.55 -15.88 -28.16
CA GLU A 199 -2.96 -17.15 -28.78
C GLU A 199 -2.06 -18.32 -28.33
N ASP A 200 -0.78 -18.06 -28.05
CA ASP A 200 0.12 -19.07 -27.48
C ASP A 200 -0.12 -19.24 -25.97
N LEU A 201 -0.59 -20.43 -25.59
CA LEU A 201 -0.80 -20.81 -24.19
C LEU A 201 0.48 -20.74 -23.35
N THR A 202 1.66 -20.93 -23.97
CA THR A 202 2.95 -20.86 -23.29
C THR A 202 3.26 -19.43 -22.86
N GLU A 203 3.06 -18.48 -23.77
CA GLU A 203 3.23 -17.05 -23.50
C GLU A 203 2.23 -16.57 -22.44
N ALA A 204 0.97 -17.01 -22.55
CA ALA A 204 -0.06 -16.72 -21.54
C ALA A 204 0.34 -17.27 -20.15
N PHE A 205 0.85 -18.50 -20.08
CA PHE A 205 1.30 -19.10 -18.83
C PHE A 205 2.51 -18.36 -18.23
N THR A 206 3.49 -17.95 -19.05
CA THR A 206 4.64 -17.15 -18.60
C THR A 206 4.19 -15.80 -18.05
N ALA A 207 3.28 -15.11 -18.74
CA ALA A 207 2.75 -13.83 -18.27
C ALA A 207 2.02 -13.95 -16.92
N LEU A 208 1.24 -15.02 -16.72
CA LEU A 208 0.53 -15.28 -15.46
C LEU A 208 1.47 -15.61 -14.30
N THR A 209 2.58 -16.31 -14.57
CA THR A 209 3.54 -16.75 -13.55
C THR A 209 4.62 -15.72 -13.24
N ALA A 210 4.77 -14.69 -14.08
CA ALA A 210 5.74 -13.61 -13.87
C ALA A 210 5.46 -12.80 -12.59
N THR A 211 4.20 -12.74 -12.14
CA THR A 211 3.79 -12.01 -10.93
C THR A 211 3.27 -12.99 -9.89
N ALA A 212 4.04 -13.23 -8.82
CA ALA A 212 3.56 -14.04 -7.71
C ALA A 212 2.41 -13.33 -7.00
N ARG A 213 1.25 -14.00 -6.90
CA ARG A 213 0.09 -13.52 -6.14
C ARG A 213 -0.17 -14.47 -4.98
N GLU A 214 -0.53 -13.90 -3.82
CA GLU A 214 -0.98 -14.70 -2.69
C GLU A 214 -2.33 -15.33 -2.99
N ALA A 215 -2.49 -16.60 -2.59
CA ALA A 215 -3.76 -17.29 -2.71
C ALA A 215 -4.76 -16.71 -1.72
N VAL A 216 -5.88 -16.19 -2.23
CA VAL A 216 -6.99 -15.70 -1.42
C VAL A 216 -8.05 -16.81 -1.32
N GLY A 217 -8.55 -17.04 -0.10
CA GLY A 217 -9.62 -18.03 0.12
C GLY A 217 -10.95 -17.59 -0.49
N GLU A 218 -11.76 -18.56 -0.92
CA GLU A 218 -13.06 -18.31 -1.57
C GLU A 218 -14.00 -17.47 -0.67
N ASP A 219 -14.02 -17.73 0.65
CA ASP A 219 -14.84 -16.98 1.60
C ASP A 219 -14.50 -15.48 1.64
N ALA A 220 -13.22 -15.13 1.49
CA ALA A 220 -12.79 -13.73 1.45
C ALA A 220 -13.22 -13.05 0.14
N VAL A 221 -13.19 -13.77 -0.98
CA VAL A 221 -13.70 -13.29 -2.28
C VAL A 221 -15.22 -13.08 -2.20
N LEU A 222 -15.96 -14.00 -1.59
CA LEU A 222 -17.40 -13.85 -1.40
C LEU A 222 -17.76 -12.69 -0.47
N GLY A 223 -16.99 -12.49 0.60
CA GLY A 223 -17.17 -11.34 1.51
C GLY A 223 -16.93 -10.00 0.82
N THR A 224 -15.89 -9.89 -0.01
CA THR A 224 -15.62 -8.67 -0.80
C THR A 224 -16.68 -8.43 -1.87
N LEU A 225 -17.20 -9.48 -2.51
CA LEU A 225 -18.32 -9.39 -3.44
C LEU A 225 -19.59 -8.84 -2.76
N GLN A 226 -19.92 -9.30 -1.56
CA GLN A 226 -21.07 -8.78 -0.80
C GLN A 226 -20.89 -7.29 -0.46
N GLY A 227 -19.68 -6.90 -0.05
CA GLY A 227 -19.35 -5.49 0.18
C GLY A 227 -19.52 -4.62 -1.07
N LEU A 228 -19.07 -5.12 -2.23
CA LEU A 228 -19.24 -4.46 -3.51
C LEU A 228 -20.73 -4.30 -3.89
N GLN A 229 -21.52 -5.36 -3.72
CA GLN A 229 -22.96 -5.33 -3.98
C GLN A 229 -23.68 -4.32 -3.09
N ALA A 230 -23.33 -4.24 -1.81
CA ALA A 230 -23.91 -3.26 -0.89
C ALA A 230 -23.52 -1.83 -1.26
N ALA A 231 -22.26 -1.58 -1.62
CA ALA A 231 -21.76 -0.24 -1.96
C ALA A 231 -22.36 0.32 -3.25
N LEU A 232 -22.64 -0.54 -4.23
CA LEU A 232 -23.16 -0.15 -5.54
C LEU A 232 -24.68 -0.35 -5.70
N ALA A 233 -25.35 -0.77 -4.62
CA ALA A 233 -26.79 -1.02 -4.61
C ALA A 233 -27.59 0.16 -5.17
N GLY A 234 -28.46 -0.11 -6.15
CA GLY A 234 -29.34 0.89 -6.77
C GLY A 234 -28.72 1.68 -7.92
N SER A 235 -27.41 1.60 -8.16
CA SER A 235 -26.73 2.27 -9.28
C SER A 235 -26.20 1.32 -10.34
N HIS A 236 -25.76 0.12 -9.92
CA HIS A 236 -25.21 -0.91 -10.80
C HIS A 236 -25.86 -2.25 -10.46
N ASP A 237 -25.95 -3.12 -11.46
CA ASP A 237 -26.33 -4.51 -11.29
C ASP A 237 -25.09 -5.40 -11.33
N ILE A 238 -24.94 -6.29 -10.36
CA ILE A 238 -23.73 -7.12 -10.18
C ILE A 238 -24.13 -8.58 -10.20
N VAL A 239 -23.65 -9.29 -11.22
CA VAL A 239 -23.93 -10.70 -11.44
C VAL A 239 -22.64 -11.50 -11.27
N ALA A 240 -22.67 -12.47 -10.37
CA ALA A 240 -21.59 -13.43 -10.18
C ALA A 240 -22.01 -14.80 -10.74
N GLN A 241 -21.16 -15.38 -11.57
CA GLN A 241 -21.40 -16.68 -12.22
C GLN A 241 -20.11 -17.51 -12.25
N ARG A 242 -20.26 -18.84 -12.26
CA ARG A 242 -19.11 -19.74 -12.46
C ARG A 242 -18.98 -20.10 -13.93
N SER A 243 -17.83 -19.80 -14.52
CA SER A 243 -17.43 -20.19 -15.87
C SER A 243 -16.12 -20.97 -15.80
N ALA A 244 -16.07 -22.17 -16.37
CA ALA A 244 -14.90 -23.06 -16.29
C ALA A 244 -14.37 -23.30 -14.85
N ASP A 245 -15.28 -23.49 -13.88
CA ASP A 245 -15.00 -23.58 -12.44
C ASP A 245 -14.37 -22.32 -11.79
N ILE A 246 -14.34 -21.20 -12.50
CA ILE A 246 -13.85 -19.90 -12.02
C ILE A 246 -15.03 -18.97 -11.73
N LEU A 247 -15.01 -18.33 -10.56
CA LEU A 247 -15.99 -17.30 -10.23
C LEU A 247 -15.67 -16.03 -11.03
N THR A 248 -16.56 -15.67 -11.95
CA THR A 248 -16.51 -14.46 -12.76
C THR A 248 -17.59 -13.49 -12.29
N VAL A 249 -17.26 -12.21 -12.24
CA VAL A 249 -18.17 -11.16 -11.77
C VAL A 249 -18.30 -10.10 -12.86
N THR A 250 -19.54 -9.83 -13.24
CA THR A 250 -19.90 -8.81 -14.22
C THR A 250 -20.62 -7.67 -13.52
N VAL A 251 -20.20 -6.45 -13.80
CA VAL A 251 -20.82 -5.21 -13.32
C VAL A 251 -21.51 -4.53 -14.50
N THR A 252 -22.80 -4.28 -14.37
CA THR A 252 -23.62 -3.60 -15.37
C THR A 252 -23.97 -2.21 -14.86
N GLY A 253 -23.46 -1.19 -15.56
CA GLY A 253 -23.77 0.22 -15.30
C GLY A 253 -24.28 0.92 -16.55
N ALA A 254 -24.15 2.25 -16.60
CA ALA A 254 -24.58 3.06 -17.75
C ALA A 254 -23.87 2.71 -19.07
N GLN A 255 -22.67 2.14 -19.01
CA GLN A 255 -21.86 1.71 -20.16
C GLN A 255 -22.12 0.26 -20.59
N GLY A 256 -23.13 -0.40 -20.00
CA GLY A 256 -23.45 -1.80 -20.24
C GLY A 256 -22.72 -2.78 -19.31
N PRO A 257 -22.87 -4.10 -19.55
CA PRO A 257 -22.24 -5.16 -18.77
C PRO A 257 -20.76 -5.26 -19.10
N ARG A 258 -19.90 -5.26 -18.08
CA ARG A 258 -18.45 -5.47 -18.21
C ARG A 258 -17.88 -6.32 -17.08
N PRO A 259 -16.79 -7.07 -17.31
CA PRO A 259 -16.11 -7.77 -16.23
C PRO A 259 -15.59 -6.79 -15.16
N VAL A 260 -15.66 -7.19 -13.88
CA VAL A 260 -15.34 -6.31 -12.75
C VAL A 260 -13.93 -5.71 -12.82
N ALA A 261 -12.95 -6.45 -13.31
CA ALA A 261 -11.57 -5.98 -13.43
C ALA A 261 -11.41 -4.84 -14.45
N GLU A 262 -12.14 -4.92 -15.57
CA GLU A 262 -12.14 -3.89 -16.59
C GLU A 262 -12.91 -2.65 -16.13
N ALA A 263 -14.07 -2.85 -15.50
CA ALA A 263 -14.86 -1.76 -14.93
C ALA A 263 -14.07 -0.98 -13.86
N ALA A 264 -13.38 -1.69 -12.96
CA ALA A 264 -12.55 -1.07 -11.94
C ALA A 264 -11.40 -0.24 -12.56
N ARG A 265 -10.79 -0.73 -13.64
CA ARG A 265 -9.74 0.00 -14.36
C ARG A 265 -10.26 1.27 -15.02
N ASP A 266 -11.35 1.17 -15.78
CA ASP A 266 -11.97 2.34 -16.45
C ASP A 266 -12.33 3.42 -15.44
N VAL A 267 -12.90 3.03 -14.29
CA VAL A 267 -13.20 3.97 -13.21
C VAL A 267 -11.92 4.59 -12.63
N ALA A 268 -10.85 3.82 -12.44
CA ALA A 268 -9.58 4.34 -11.95
C ALA A 268 -8.92 5.33 -12.94
N GLU A 269 -8.93 5.02 -14.24
CA GLU A 269 -8.40 5.89 -15.30
C GLU A 269 -9.25 7.17 -15.44
N ARG A 270 -10.58 7.05 -15.36
CA ARG A 270 -11.49 8.20 -15.35
C ARG A 270 -11.30 9.06 -14.12
N LEU A 271 -11.13 8.47 -12.94
CA LEU A 271 -10.83 9.21 -11.71
C LEU A 271 -9.49 9.94 -11.81
N ALA A 272 -8.46 9.31 -12.39
CA ALA A 272 -7.17 9.95 -12.62
C ALA A 272 -7.29 11.14 -13.59
N SER A 273 -7.90 10.94 -14.75
CA SER A 273 -8.11 12.03 -15.72
C SER A 273 -8.97 13.17 -15.17
N GLN A 274 -10.03 12.85 -14.42
CA GLN A 274 -10.85 13.87 -13.76
C GLN A 274 -10.07 14.63 -12.69
N ARG A 275 -9.17 13.96 -11.94
CA ARG A 275 -8.28 14.64 -11.00
C ARG A 275 -7.33 15.59 -11.71
N ASP A 276 -6.78 15.19 -12.85
CA ASP A 276 -5.87 16.03 -13.63
C ASP A 276 -6.61 17.25 -14.21
N LEU A 277 -7.78 17.04 -14.83
CA LEU A 277 -8.66 18.10 -15.34
C LEU A 277 -9.11 19.06 -14.23
N LEU A 278 -9.56 18.52 -13.09
CA LEU A 278 -9.91 19.33 -11.93
C LEU A 278 -8.69 20.12 -11.46
N SER A 279 -7.49 19.54 -11.45
CA SER A 279 -6.28 20.25 -11.01
C SER A 279 -5.93 21.41 -11.94
N GLU A 280 -6.08 21.25 -13.25
CA GLU A 280 -5.87 22.31 -14.25
C GLU A 280 -6.95 23.41 -14.20
N GLU A 281 -8.25 23.05 -14.12
CA GLU A 281 -9.33 24.02 -13.96
C GLU A 281 -9.27 24.72 -12.59
N TYR A 282 -8.94 23.99 -11.52
CA TYR A 282 -8.73 24.56 -10.19
C TYR A 282 -7.55 25.53 -10.21
N GLN A 283 -6.41 25.18 -10.81
CA GLN A 283 -5.26 26.09 -10.97
C GLN A 283 -5.65 27.36 -11.73
N SER A 284 -6.37 27.22 -12.85
CA SER A 284 -6.84 28.37 -13.64
C SER A 284 -7.77 29.32 -12.86
N ILE A 285 -8.67 28.80 -12.02
CA ILE A 285 -9.62 29.60 -11.25
C ILE A 285 -8.94 30.21 -10.00
N PHE A 286 -8.01 29.49 -9.37
CA PHE A 286 -7.24 29.98 -8.22
C PHE A 286 -6.25 31.09 -8.62
N ASP A 287 -5.60 30.96 -9.78
CA ASP A 287 -4.43 31.75 -10.18
C ASP A 287 -4.73 33.20 -10.56
N ALA A 288 -5.92 33.49 -11.11
CA ALA A 288 -6.16 34.81 -11.70
C ALA A 288 -6.91 35.81 -10.80
N PHE A 289 -7.78 35.35 -9.90
CA PHE A 289 -8.70 36.25 -9.20
C PHE A 289 -8.89 35.96 -7.70
N MET A 290 -8.83 34.69 -7.30
CA MET A 290 -9.17 34.30 -5.92
C MET A 290 -8.00 34.43 -4.95
N LEU A 291 -6.76 34.12 -5.34
CA LEU A 291 -5.62 34.18 -4.40
C LEU A 291 -5.40 35.59 -3.84
N ARG A 292 -5.50 36.61 -4.70
CA ARG A 292 -5.34 38.01 -4.28
C ARG A 292 -6.44 38.44 -3.31
N ASP A 293 -7.71 38.26 -3.69
CA ASP A 293 -8.85 38.65 -2.85
C ASP A 293 -8.89 37.86 -1.54
N LEU A 294 -8.54 36.57 -1.58
CA LEU A 294 -8.42 35.73 -0.39
C LEU A 294 -7.29 36.21 0.52
N ALA A 295 -6.10 36.45 -0.02
CA ALA A 295 -4.97 36.93 0.75
C ALA A 295 -5.28 38.29 1.41
N ASP A 296 -5.92 39.21 0.67
CA ASP A 296 -6.31 40.53 1.21
C ASP A 296 -7.39 40.41 2.30
N LYS A 297 -8.38 39.53 2.13
CA LYS A 297 -9.40 39.25 3.17
C LYS A 297 -8.78 38.64 4.42
N LEU A 298 -7.89 37.65 4.26
CA LEU A 298 -7.15 37.04 5.36
C LEU A 298 -6.27 38.07 6.07
N ALA A 299 -5.54 38.89 5.32
CA ALA A 299 -4.71 39.97 5.88
C ALA A 299 -5.55 40.96 6.69
N THR A 300 -6.74 41.31 6.19
CA THR A 300 -7.68 42.18 6.88
C THR A 300 -8.16 41.57 8.20
N GLN A 301 -8.59 40.30 8.20
CA GLN A 301 -9.05 39.62 9.43
C GLN A 301 -7.90 39.42 10.45
N ILE A 302 -6.70 39.12 9.97
CA ILE A 302 -5.50 39.04 10.80
C ILE A 302 -5.18 40.41 11.42
N ALA A 303 -5.26 41.49 10.65
CA ALA A 303 -5.04 42.84 11.16
C ALA A 303 -6.07 43.25 12.22
N VAL A 304 -7.34 42.86 12.05
CA VAL A 304 -8.40 43.08 13.06
C VAL A 304 -8.07 42.33 14.36
N ALA A 305 -7.57 41.11 14.28
CA ALA A 305 -7.18 40.33 15.46
C ALA A 305 -5.93 40.89 16.15
N ASP A 306 -4.92 41.34 15.38
CA ASP A 306 -3.75 42.06 15.88
C ASP A 306 -4.18 43.35 16.62
N ASP A 307 -5.10 44.12 16.04
CA ASP A 307 -5.64 45.35 16.64
C ASP A 307 -6.41 45.07 17.94
N LEU A 308 -7.23 44.01 17.96
CA LEU A 308 -7.91 43.58 19.18
C LEU A 308 -6.91 43.22 20.28
N CYS A 309 -5.86 42.45 19.95
CA CYS A 309 -4.80 42.10 20.90
C CYS A 309 -4.06 43.34 21.42
N ARG A 310 -3.80 44.32 20.56
CA ARG A 310 -3.22 45.61 20.94
C ARG A 310 -4.12 46.35 21.94
N ARG A 311 -5.40 46.50 21.63
CA ARG A 311 -6.37 47.17 22.52
C ARG A 311 -6.50 46.46 23.86
N MET A 312 -6.58 45.13 23.87
CA MET A 312 -6.57 44.35 25.12
C MET A 312 -5.32 44.62 25.96
N ASN A 313 -4.14 44.73 25.33
CA ASN A 313 -2.91 45.05 26.04
C ASN A 313 -2.87 46.48 26.58
N GLU A 314 -3.44 47.46 25.87
CA GLU A 314 -3.62 48.83 26.37
C GLU A 314 -4.51 48.84 27.62
N THR A 315 -5.58 48.05 27.61
CA THR A 315 -6.45 47.86 28.77
C THR A 315 -5.71 47.19 29.95
N LEU A 316 -4.91 46.14 29.67
CA LEU A 316 -4.09 45.47 30.68
C LEU A 316 -2.99 46.39 31.25
N ASP A 317 -2.53 47.37 30.49
CA ASP A 317 -1.58 48.38 30.93
C ASP A 317 -2.19 49.36 31.94
N VAL A 318 -3.48 49.71 31.80
CA VAL A 318 -4.21 50.50 32.81
C VAL A 318 -4.36 49.71 34.11
N ALA A 319 -4.51 48.39 34.02
CA ALA A 319 -4.67 47.48 35.15
C ALA A 319 -3.39 47.18 35.95
N ARG A 320 -2.26 47.88 35.67
CA ARG A 320 -0.96 47.61 36.31
C ARG A 320 -1.07 47.69 37.84
N SER A 321 -0.85 46.54 38.49
CA SER A 321 -0.91 46.41 39.94
C SER A 321 0.23 47.18 40.62
N SER A 322 -0.04 47.73 41.80
CA SER A 322 0.92 48.40 42.68
C SER A 322 2.07 47.50 43.19
N GLN A 323 2.05 46.20 42.86
CA GLN A 323 3.11 45.21 43.15
C GLN A 323 3.99 44.85 41.94
N GLY A 324 3.93 45.61 40.83
CA GLY A 324 4.82 45.39 39.67
C GLY A 324 4.44 44.23 38.76
N VAL A 325 3.30 43.57 38.99
CA VAL A 325 2.79 42.50 38.12
C VAL A 325 2.06 43.10 36.92
N HIS A 326 2.59 42.83 35.74
CA HIS A 326 2.07 43.26 34.44
C HIS A 326 1.66 42.05 33.61
N VAL A 327 0.38 41.99 33.22
CA VAL A 327 -0.14 40.94 32.35
C VAL A 327 -0.09 41.43 30.91
N GLN A 328 0.40 40.59 30.01
CA GLN A 328 0.46 40.87 28.58
C GLN A 328 -0.09 39.68 27.80
N LEU A 329 -0.90 39.96 26.78
CA LEU A 329 -1.37 38.99 25.83
C LEU A 329 -0.47 39.00 24.58
N GLU A 330 0.08 37.85 24.21
CA GLU A 330 0.81 37.65 22.96
C GLU A 330 -0.09 36.89 21.98
N TRP A 331 -0.26 37.40 20.75
CA TRP A 331 -0.88 36.68 19.65
C TRP A 331 0.20 36.32 18.64
N GLN A 332 0.51 35.03 18.52
CA GLN A 332 1.63 34.53 17.72
C GLN A 332 1.21 33.34 16.87
N PRO A 333 1.88 33.06 15.74
CA PRO A 333 1.66 31.83 14.98
C PRO A 333 1.72 30.59 15.87
N ALA A 334 0.83 29.64 15.61
CA ALA A 334 0.76 28.40 16.40
C ALA A 334 2.10 27.64 16.33
N PRO A 335 2.59 27.08 17.46
CA PRO A 335 3.89 26.42 17.50
C PRO A 335 3.95 25.15 16.64
N ASP A 336 2.80 24.53 16.41
CA ASP A 336 2.54 23.31 15.65
C ASP A 336 2.22 23.56 14.17
N LEU A 337 2.28 24.82 13.72
CA LEU A 337 2.08 25.16 12.31
C LEU A 337 3.22 24.63 11.43
N ASP A 338 2.88 24.14 10.24
CA ASP A 338 3.86 23.70 9.25
C ASP A 338 4.72 24.87 8.73
N GLU A 339 5.93 24.58 8.25
CA GLU A 339 6.90 25.61 7.82
C GLU A 339 6.41 26.37 6.58
N GLY A 340 5.73 25.68 5.66
CA GLY A 340 5.14 26.28 4.46
C GLY A 340 4.11 27.35 4.83
N MET A 341 3.18 27.01 5.72
CA MET A 341 2.15 27.92 6.21
C MET A 341 2.73 29.03 7.10
N ARG A 342 3.78 28.75 7.89
CA ARG A 342 4.51 29.79 8.66
C ARG A 342 5.11 30.85 7.72
N GLY A 343 5.73 30.43 6.62
CA GLY A 343 6.19 31.33 5.56
C GLY A 343 5.04 32.10 4.91
N ALA A 344 3.93 31.41 4.61
CA ALA A 344 2.74 32.00 4.02
C ALA A 344 2.11 33.09 4.90
N LEU A 345 2.10 32.96 6.23
CA LEU A 345 1.60 34.01 7.14
C LEU A 345 2.36 35.33 7.00
N ALA A 346 3.68 35.29 6.82
CA ALA A 346 4.48 36.50 6.57
C ALA A 346 4.11 37.14 5.22
N LEU A 347 3.83 36.31 4.22
CA LEU A 347 3.42 36.76 2.89
C LEU A 347 2.00 37.33 2.89
N ILE A 348 1.04 36.73 3.62
CA ILE A 348 -0.32 37.27 3.78
C ILE A 348 -0.28 38.69 4.37
N ARG A 349 0.60 38.92 5.36
CA ARG A 349 0.80 40.25 5.96
C ARG A 349 1.53 41.25 5.06
N THR A 350 2.18 40.78 4.00
CA THR A 350 2.89 41.64 3.05
C THR A 350 1.93 42.13 1.98
N PRO A 351 1.77 43.46 1.79
CA PRO A 351 0.90 43.99 0.76
C PRO A 351 1.25 43.44 -0.62
N PHE A 352 0.24 43.09 -1.42
CA PHE A 352 0.43 42.50 -2.75
C PHE A 352 1.43 43.27 -3.62
N ALA A 353 1.36 44.61 -3.63
CA ALA A 353 2.27 45.46 -4.41
C ALA A 353 3.77 45.35 -4.02
N ARG A 354 4.08 44.69 -2.90
CA ARG A 354 5.44 44.45 -2.41
C ARG A 354 5.87 42.98 -2.53
N ARG A 355 4.99 42.10 -3.02
CA ARG A 355 5.31 40.68 -3.24
C ARG A 355 5.82 40.44 -4.66
N GLY A 356 6.82 39.59 -4.79
CA GLY A 356 7.30 39.07 -6.07
C GLY A 356 6.47 37.87 -6.55
N PRO A 357 6.59 37.48 -7.83
CA PRO A 357 5.88 36.31 -8.39
C PRO A 357 6.22 35.01 -7.66
N ASP A 358 7.49 34.81 -7.27
CA ASP A 358 7.92 33.63 -6.50
C ASP A 358 7.31 33.57 -5.08
N GLU A 359 7.01 34.74 -4.50
CA GLU A 359 6.38 34.82 -3.18
C GLU A 359 4.88 34.52 -3.27
N ASP A 360 4.20 35.04 -4.29
CA ASP A 360 2.81 34.67 -4.57
C ASP A 360 2.68 33.16 -4.87
N GLU A 361 3.67 32.56 -5.56
CA GLU A 361 3.73 31.12 -5.78
C GLU A 361 3.80 30.32 -4.47
N ARG A 362 4.70 30.72 -3.57
CA ARG A 362 4.83 30.08 -2.25
C ARG A 362 3.56 30.20 -1.43
N LEU A 363 2.91 31.36 -1.45
CA LEU A 363 1.64 31.57 -0.77
C LEU A 363 0.55 30.66 -1.34
N ARG A 364 0.46 30.56 -2.67
CA ARG A 364 -0.49 29.66 -3.34
C ARG A 364 -0.26 28.21 -2.96
N GLN A 365 0.98 27.75 -3.02
CA GLN A 365 1.34 26.38 -2.71
C GLN A 365 0.92 26.03 -1.27
N ALA A 366 1.27 26.88 -0.30
CA ALA A 366 0.94 26.65 1.11
C ALA A 366 -0.58 26.59 1.36
N LEU A 367 -1.36 27.49 0.77
CA LEU A 367 -2.82 27.47 0.89
C LEU A 367 -3.44 26.24 0.22
N THR A 368 -2.93 25.84 -0.94
CA THR A 368 -3.42 24.67 -1.69
C THR A 368 -3.11 23.37 -0.94
N GLU A 369 -1.90 23.23 -0.40
CA GLU A 369 -1.50 22.09 0.44
C GLU A 369 -2.39 21.99 1.70
N ARG A 370 -2.73 23.13 2.31
CA ARG A 370 -3.64 23.17 3.46
C ARG A 370 -5.05 22.72 3.10
N ILE A 371 -5.62 23.23 2.02
CA ILE A 371 -6.96 22.82 1.54
C ILE A 371 -6.98 21.33 1.20
N THR A 372 -5.91 20.83 0.57
CA THR A 372 -5.78 19.42 0.21
C THR A 372 -5.69 18.53 1.46
N THR A 373 -4.92 18.94 2.46
CA THR A 373 -4.79 18.22 3.74
C THR A 373 -6.13 18.12 4.48
N GLU A 374 -6.89 19.24 4.55
CA GLU A 374 -8.21 19.23 5.19
C GLU A 374 -9.22 18.37 4.42
N ARG A 375 -9.16 18.39 3.09
CA ARG A 375 -9.99 17.55 2.20
C ARG A 375 -9.71 16.06 2.41
N ASP A 376 -8.43 15.68 2.45
CA ASP A 376 -8.04 14.27 2.51
C ASP A 376 -8.30 13.67 3.92
N GLY A 377 -8.36 14.52 4.95
CA GLY A 377 -8.67 14.11 6.33
C GLY A 377 -10.16 14.05 6.67
N HIS A 378 -11.07 14.59 5.84
CA HIS A 378 -12.49 14.72 6.17
C HIS A 378 -13.41 14.42 4.98
N SER A 379 -14.43 13.60 5.22
CA SER A 379 -15.56 13.45 4.29
C SER A 379 -16.57 14.56 4.56
N GLY A 380 -16.69 15.54 3.66
CA GLY A 380 -17.60 16.67 3.84
C GLY A 380 -17.83 17.47 2.56
N ASP A 381 -18.78 18.39 2.60
CA ASP A 381 -19.01 19.33 1.49
C ASP A 381 -17.79 20.24 1.32
N TYR A 382 -17.50 20.63 0.08
CA TYR A 382 -16.32 21.42 -0.25
C TYR A 382 -16.32 22.80 0.43
N ALA A 383 -17.50 23.39 0.63
CA ALA A 383 -17.63 24.63 1.38
C ALA A 383 -17.17 24.48 2.85
N GLU A 384 -17.44 23.33 3.47
CA GLU A 384 -17.00 23.04 4.84
C GLU A 384 -15.48 22.83 4.90
N VAL A 385 -14.91 22.15 3.90
CA VAL A 385 -13.46 21.97 3.77
C VAL A 385 -12.76 23.33 3.66
N LEU A 386 -13.25 24.22 2.79
CA LEU A 386 -12.70 25.56 2.64
C LEU A 386 -12.84 26.39 3.93
N ALA A 387 -14.01 26.34 4.60
CA ALA A 387 -14.24 27.06 5.83
C ALA A 387 -13.25 26.66 6.94
N ARG A 388 -12.90 25.37 7.03
CA ARG A 388 -11.90 24.87 7.98
C ARG A 388 -10.48 25.23 7.56
N ALA A 389 -10.14 24.99 6.30
CA ALA A 389 -8.79 25.22 5.79
C ALA A 389 -8.37 26.69 5.88
N LEU A 390 -9.32 27.62 5.70
CA LEU A 390 -9.11 29.06 5.69
C LEU A 390 -9.43 29.74 7.05
N ASP A 391 -9.73 28.98 8.10
CA ASP A 391 -9.96 29.54 9.44
C ASP A 391 -8.64 29.96 10.09
N TYR A 392 -8.26 31.22 9.88
CA TYR A 392 -7.01 31.79 10.39
C TYR A 392 -6.87 31.72 11.92
N ARG A 393 -7.97 31.56 12.67
CA ARG A 393 -7.94 31.44 14.13
C ARG A 393 -7.19 30.20 14.59
N THR A 394 -7.14 29.17 13.75
CA THR A 394 -6.39 27.92 14.01
C THR A 394 -4.89 28.08 13.77
N TRP A 395 -4.47 29.08 12.99
CA TRP A 395 -3.06 29.32 12.64
C TRP A 395 -2.31 30.13 13.70
N TYR A 396 -3.02 30.71 14.65
CA TYR A 396 -2.48 31.54 15.71
C TYR A 396 -2.88 31.03 17.09
N ARG A 397 -2.11 31.44 18.11
CA ARG A 397 -2.38 31.11 19.51
C ARG A 397 -2.20 32.34 20.39
N PHE A 398 -3.18 32.57 21.24
CA PHE A 398 -3.06 33.54 22.33
C PHE A 398 -2.26 32.93 23.49
N THR A 399 -1.26 33.66 23.96
CA THR A 399 -0.44 33.29 25.11
C THR A 399 -0.43 34.42 26.12
N VAL A 400 -0.90 34.15 27.34
CA VAL A 400 -0.80 35.10 28.45
C VAL A 400 0.60 35.02 29.07
N ARG A 401 1.28 36.17 29.11
CA ARG A 401 2.54 36.40 29.78
C ARG A 401 2.32 37.28 31.01
N VAL A 402 3.09 36.99 32.04
CA VAL A 402 3.11 37.77 33.27
C VAL A 402 4.53 38.25 33.47
N ARG A 403 4.71 39.55 33.52
CA ARG A 403 5.96 40.19 33.92
C ARG A 403 5.83 40.58 35.38
N ASP A 404 6.75 40.09 36.19
CA ASP A 404 6.84 40.39 37.63
C ASP A 404 8.31 40.50 38.03
N ASP A 405 8.57 40.98 39.24
CA ASP A 405 9.91 40.95 39.83
C ASP A 405 10.12 39.60 40.53
N GLY A 406 11.27 38.97 40.26
CA GLY A 406 11.68 37.73 40.91
C GLY A 406 12.00 37.93 42.41
N PRO A 407 12.24 36.83 43.15
CA PRO A 407 12.63 36.90 44.57
C PRO A 407 13.90 37.73 44.80
N ASP A 408 14.78 37.77 43.79
CA ASP A 408 16.03 38.52 43.78
C ASP A 408 15.87 39.98 43.29
N GLY A 409 14.63 40.44 43.05
CA GLY A 409 14.32 41.77 42.52
C GLY A 409 14.60 41.96 41.03
N ALA A 410 15.00 40.90 40.31
CA ALA A 410 15.23 40.96 38.87
C ALA A 410 13.92 40.74 38.07
N PRO A 411 13.68 41.51 36.99
CA PRO A 411 12.48 41.33 36.18
C PRO A 411 12.48 39.96 35.50
N ARG A 412 11.35 39.26 35.55
CA ARG A 412 11.15 37.95 34.90
C ARG A 412 9.83 37.91 34.13
N THR A 413 9.72 36.99 33.16
CA THR A 413 8.49 36.75 32.40
C THR A 413 8.06 35.30 32.55
N ARG A 414 6.89 35.07 33.16
CA ARG A 414 6.28 33.75 33.38
C ARG A 414 5.12 33.53 32.43
N ARG A 415 4.87 32.27 32.09
CA ARG A 415 3.64 31.83 31.40
C ARG A 415 2.61 31.39 32.44
N MET A 416 1.32 31.44 32.07
CA MET A 416 0.21 31.07 32.96
C MET A 416 0.41 29.72 33.68
N ARG A 417 0.94 28.69 33.00
CA ARG A 417 1.21 27.36 33.59
C ARG A 417 2.24 27.34 34.72
N GLN A 418 3.03 28.40 34.87
CA GLN A 418 4.10 28.51 35.85
C GLN A 418 3.63 29.24 37.12
N LEU A 419 2.38 29.67 37.18
CA LEU A 419 1.77 30.43 38.26
C LEU A 419 1.17 29.52 39.35
N SER A 420 1.00 30.07 40.55
CA SER A 420 0.21 29.41 41.59
C SER A 420 -1.28 29.36 41.19
N SER A 421 -2.06 28.50 41.85
CA SER A 421 -3.50 28.39 41.59
C SER A 421 -4.25 29.72 41.84
N GLY A 422 -3.85 30.47 42.89
CA GLY A 422 -4.40 31.79 43.18
C GLY A 422 -3.98 32.87 42.17
N GLU A 423 -2.70 32.91 41.79
CA GLU A 423 -2.18 33.81 40.75
C GLU A 423 -2.87 33.57 39.39
N THR A 424 -3.09 32.30 39.06
CA THR A 424 -3.76 31.91 37.81
C THR A 424 -5.18 32.46 37.75
N ARG A 425 -5.96 32.34 38.84
CA ARG A 425 -7.33 32.86 38.91
C ARG A 425 -7.36 34.38 38.74
N LEU A 426 -6.49 35.08 39.46
CA LEU A 426 -6.37 36.53 39.36
C LEU A 426 -6.12 36.97 37.91
N ILE A 427 -5.14 36.35 37.25
CA ILE A 427 -4.75 36.70 35.89
C ILE A 427 -5.85 36.35 34.88
N SER A 428 -6.60 35.26 35.11
CA SER A 428 -7.79 34.95 34.30
C SER A 428 -8.84 36.06 34.37
N TYR A 429 -9.15 36.59 35.57
CA TYR A 429 -10.11 37.69 35.71
C TYR A 429 -9.62 38.97 35.04
N VAL A 430 -8.36 39.35 35.26
CA VAL A 430 -7.76 40.54 34.64
C VAL A 430 -7.79 40.43 33.11
N THR A 431 -7.46 39.25 32.57
CA THR A 431 -7.52 38.98 31.13
C THR A 431 -8.95 39.01 30.59
N LEU A 432 -9.92 38.46 31.33
CA LEU A 432 -11.33 38.47 30.97
C LEU A 432 -11.90 39.90 30.96
N PHE A 433 -11.59 40.71 31.96
CA PHE A 433 -12.04 42.11 32.02
C PHE A 433 -11.43 42.95 30.90
N ALA A 434 -10.14 42.75 30.60
CA ALA A 434 -9.52 43.39 29.45
C ALA A 434 -10.16 42.97 28.12
N ALA A 435 -10.48 41.67 27.95
CA ALA A 435 -11.19 41.17 26.78
C ALA A 435 -12.58 41.78 26.63
N ALA A 436 -13.36 41.83 27.72
CA ALA A 436 -14.70 42.38 27.73
C ALA A 436 -14.69 43.89 27.44
N SER A 437 -13.77 44.63 28.06
CA SER A 437 -13.59 46.06 27.81
C SER A 437 -13.21 46.35 26.35
N ALA A 438 -12.23 45.63 25.80
CA ALA A 438 -11.84 45.78 24.39
C ALA A 438 -12.98 45.40 23.42
N PHE A 439 -13.81 44.41 23.78
CA PHE A 439 -15.01 44.06 23.02
C PHE A 439 -16.04 45.19 23.02
N TYR A 440 -16.34 45.78 24.18
CA TYR A 440 -17.25 46.92 24.25
C TYR A 440 -16.73 48.14 23.50
N ASP A 441 -15.43 48.43 23.54
CA ASP A 441 -14.83 49.49 22.74
C ASP A 441 -15.00 49.23 21.23
N ALA A 442 -14.83 47.97 20.80
CA ALA A 442 -15.05 47.58 19.41
C ALA A 442 -16.51 47.79 18.97
N VAL A 443 -17.49 47.40 19.79
CA VAL A 443 -18.92 47.57 19.49
C VAL A 443 -19.36 49.04 19.58
N SER A 444 -18.68 49.85 20.39
CA SER A 444 -18.94 51.29 20.50
C SER A 444 -18.50 52.05 19.24
N THR A 445 -17.60 51.49 18.44
CA THR A 445 -17.04 52.13 17.25
C THR A 445 -18.11 52.20 16.16
N GLY A 446 -18.72 53.37 15.95
CA GLY A 446 -19.77 53.59 14.95
C GLY A 446 -21.22 53.51 15.47
N ALA A 447 -21.42 53.31 16.77
CA ALA A 447 -22.73 53.38 17.40
C ALA A 447 -23.14 54.83 17.69
N GLU A 448 -24.42 55.19 17.47
CA GLU A 448 -24.95 56.52 17.81
C GLU A 448 -24.98 56.79 19.33
N ARG A 449 -25.00 55.73 20.14
CA ARG A 449 -24.96 55.79 21.61
C ARG A 449 -24.02 54.72 22.14
N PRO A 450 -23.27 55.00 23.22
CA PRO A 450 -22.40 54.01 23.84
C PRO A 450 -23.23 52.83 24.38
N PRO A 451 -22.77 51.58 24.20
CA PRO A 451 -23.43 50.42 24.75
C PRO A 451 -23.30 50.38 26.28
N VAL A 452 -24.24 49.70 26.94
CA VAL A 452 -24.11 49.37 28.37
C VAL A 452 -22.98 48.35 28.52
N ARG A 453 -21.96 48.68 29.33
CA ARG A 453 -20.77 47.85 29.56
C ARG A 453 -20.98 47.00 30.82
N LEU A 454 -21.66 45.86 30.69
CA LEU A 454 -22.02 45.01 31.84
C LEU A 454 -21.25 43.69 31.88
N VAL A 455 -20.81 43.27 33.07
CA VAL A 455 -20.24 41.94 33.33
C VAL A 455 -21.09 41.18 34.33
N LEU A 456 -21.45 39.94 33.98
CA LEU A 456 -22.18 39.02 34.85
C LEU A 456 -21.26 37.85 35.21
N LEU A 457 -20.99 37.64 36.49
CA LEU A 457 -20.17 36.52 36.95
C LEU A 457 -20.86 35.76 38.06
N ASP A 458 -20.95 34.44 37.87
CA ASP A 458 -21.50 33.54 38.88
C ASP A 458 -20.37 32.90 39.69
N GLU A 459 -20.51 32.86 41.02
CA GLU A 459 -19.53 32.34 41.98
C GLU A 459 -18.11 32.90 41.75
N ALA A 460 -18.04 34.20 41.50
CA ALA A 460 -16.79 34.87 41.20
C ALA A 460 -15.89 34.96 42.42
N PHE A 461 -14.60 35.21 42.17
CA PHE A 461 -13.59 35.48 43.18
C PHE A 461 -13.42 34.41 44.28
N GLU A 462 -13.94 33.20 44.06
CA GLU A 462 -13.74 32.07 44.97
C GLU A 462 -12.23 31.91 45.27
N ARG A 463 -11.87 31.78 46.56
CA ARG A 463 -10.49 31.61 47.05
C ARG A 463 -9.55 32.79 46.78
N LEU A 464 -10.08 33.99 46.50
CA LEU A 464 -9.32 35.24 46.57
C LEU A 464 -9.52 35.90 47.94
N ASP A 465 -8.51 36.62 48.41
CA ASP A 465 -8.58 37.42 49.62
C ASP A 465 -9.27 38.76 49.35
N GLU A 466 -9.91 39.33 50.38
CA GLU A 466 -10.71 40.55 50.28
C GLU A 466 -9.98 41.75 49.63
N PRO A 467 -8.69 42.03 49.91
CA PRO A 467 -7.95 43.09 49.21
C PRO A 467 -7.82 42.85 47.70
N THR A 468 -7.73 41.59 47.27
CA THR A 468 -7.68 41.23 45.85
C THR A 468 -9.03 41.33 45.19
N ILE A 469 -10.12 40.97 45.89
CA ILE A 469 -11.49 41.18 45.42
C ILE A 469 -11.75 42.68 45.20
N ALA A 470 -11.45 43.51 46.21
CA ALA A 470 -11.61 44.96 46.13
C ALA A 470 -10.81 45.56 44.97
N ARG A 471 -9.61 45.06 44.70
CA ARG A 471 -8.79 45.44 43.55
C ARG A 471 -9.41 45.02 42.21
N MET A 472 -9.97 43.82 42.10
CA MET A 472 -10.64 43.35 40.87
C MET A 472 -11.90 44.16 40.57
N LEU A 473 -12.69 44.48 41.59
CA LEU A 473 -13.85 45.36 41.45
C LEU A 473 -13.42 46.79 41.11
N GLY A 474 -12.37 47.31 41.74
CA GLY A 474 -11.78 48.60 41.38
C GLY A 474 -11.28 48.65 39.93
N LEU A 475 -10.74 47.54 39.42
CA LEU A 475 -10.36 47.44 38.01
C LEU A 475 -11.59 47.54 37.09
N LEU A 476 -12.72 46.93 37.43
CA LEU A 476 -13.95 47.10 36.63
C LEU A 476 -14.38 48.57 36.55
N VAL A 477 -14.20 49.34 37.62
CA VAL A 477 -14.42 50.80 37.59
C VAL A 477 -13.41 51.52 36.69
N ASP A 478 -12.12 51.19 36.79
CA ASP A 478 -11.07 51.78 35.93
C ASP A 478 -11.35 51.48 34.43
N LEU A 479 -12.09 50.41 34.13
CA LEU A 479 -12.50 49.97 32.80
C LEU A 479 -13.86 50.48 32.34
N ASP A 480 -14.53 51.33 33.13
CA ASP A 480 -15.88 51.84 32.88
C ASP A 480 -16.90 50.70 32.67
N MET A 481 -16.88 49.70 33.55
CA MET A 481 -17.76 48.54 33.46
C MET A 481 -18.64 48.42 34.71
N ASP A 482 -19.94 48.22 34.49
CA ASP A 482 -20.90 47.81 35.51
C ASP A 482 -20.83 46.29 35.71
N TRP A 483 -21.25 45.81 36.89
CA TRP A 483 -21.23 44.38 37.19
C TRP A 483 -22.43 43.91 38.00
N ILE A 484 -22.79 42.63 37.80
CA ILE A 484 -23.61 41.84 38.72
C ILE A 484 -22.84 40.56 38.98
N ILE A 485 -22.47 40.36 40.24
CA ILE A 485 -21.58 39.27 40.63
C ILE A 485 -22.18 38.57 41.83
N THR A 486 -22.19 37.24 41.80
CA THR A 486 -22.43 36.41 42.99
C THR A 486 -21.08 35.92 43.52
N TRP A 487 -20.86 35.95 44.82
CA TRP A 487 -19.66 35.39 45.43
C TRP A 487 -19.97 34.83 46.82
N PRO A 488 -19.30 33.74 47.23
CA PRO A 488 -19.72 32.96 48.40
C PRO A 488 -19.33 33.58 49.75
N SER A 489 -18.34 34.48 49.78
CA SER A 489 -17.90 35.15 51.02
C SER A 489 -16.99 36.36 50.76
N GLY A 490 -17.21 37.46 51.50
CA GLY A 490 -16.40 38.69 51.48
C GLY A 490 -17.22 39.94 51.16
N TRP A 491 -16.68 41.15 51.33
CA TRP A 491 -17.39 42.39 50.99
C TRP A 491 -16.73 43.15 49.83
N GLY A 492 -15.44 42.96 49.61
CA GLY A 492 -14.73 43.51 48.44
C GLY A 492 -14.80 45.03 48.34
N LEU A 493 -14.88 45.73 49.48
CA LEU A 493 -15.12 47.17 49.50
C LEU A 493 -13.86 47.94 49.11
N SER A 494 -14.05 48.98 48.30
CA SER A 494 -12.98 49.88 47.89
C SER A 494 -13.52 51.30 47.73
N GLU A 495 -12.72 52.28 48.12
CA GLU A 495 -13.00 53.71 47.85
C GLU A 495 -13.05 54.02 46.35
N LYS A 496 -12.43 53.17 45.51
CA LYS A 496 -12.55 53.26 44.05
C LYS A 496 -13.97 52.99 43.55
N ILE A 497 -14.78 52.25 44.29
CA ILE A 497 -16.14 51.86 43.89
C ILE A 497 -17.10 52.97 44.34
N PRO A 498 -17.65 53.80 43.42
CA PRO A 498 -18.44 54.96 43.81
C PRO A 498 -19.75 54.57 44.50
N ARG A 499 -20.37 53.48 44.03
CA ARG A 499 -21.60 52.94 44.59
C ARG A 499 -21.73 51.46 44.25
N MET A 500 -22.14 50.64 45.21
CA MET A 500 -22.40 49.21 44.98
C MET A 500 -23.59 48.75 45.82
N HIS A 501 -24.50 48.01 45.21
CA HIS A 501 -25.63 47.38 45.88
C HIS A 501 -25.26 45.93 46.21
N ILE A 502 -25.38 45.56 47.48
CA ILE A 502 -24.99 44.24 48.00
C ILE A 502 -26.26 43.57 48.52
N TYR A 503 -26.55 42.38 48.00
CA TYR A 503 -27.71 41.60 48.41
C TYR A 503 -27.22 40.30 49.06
N ASP A 504 -27.43 40.13 50.37
CA ASP A 504 -27.16 38.85 51.02
C ASP A 504 -28.39 37.96 50.88
N VAL A 505 -28.20 36.84 50.19
CA VAL A 505 -29.27 35.87 49.92
C VAL A 505 -29.17 34.73 50.95
N LEU A 506 -30.06 34.77 51.93
CA LEU A 506 -30.09 33.86 53.07
C LEU A 506 -31.12 32.74 52.87
N ARG A 507 -30.66 31.49 52.90
CA ARG A 507 -31.53 30.31 52.91
C ARG A 507 -31.51 29.63 54.29
N PRO A 508 -32.59 29.67 55.07
CA PRO A 508 -32.63 29.02 56.38
C PRO A 508 -32.55 27.49 56.27
N LYS A 509 -31.73 26.86 57.11
CA LYS A 509 -31.59 25.38 57.16
C LYS A 509 -32.94 24.73 57.48
N GLY A 510 -33.45 23.92 56.55
CA GLY A 510 -34.72 23.19 56.70
C GLY A 510 -35.99 23.99 56.36
N GLY A 511 -35.88 25.28 56.01
CA GLY A 511 -37.01 26.11 55.60
C GLY A 511 -37.30 26.07 54.10
N ARG A 512 -38.56 26.29 53.72
CA ARG A 512 -38.95 26.61 52.34
C ARG A 512 -39.02 28.13 52.19
N GLY A 513 -38.00 28.75 51.60
CA GLY A 513 -37.95 30.19 51.37
C GLY A 513 -36.53 30.73 51.21
N ILE A 514 -36.43 31.94 50.67
CA ILE A 514 -35.20 32.73 50.54
C ILE A 514 -35.50 34.09 51.17
N ALA A 515 -34.62 34.59 52.03
CA ALA A 515 -34.66 35.95 52.53
C ALA A 515 -33.50 36.72 51.91
N CYS A 516 -33.71 37.99 51.56
CA CYS A 516 -32.65 38.86 51.04
C CYS A 516 -32.52 40.09 51.94
N THR A 517 -31.31 40.43 52.35
CA THR A 517 -30.99 41.73 52.94
C THR A 517 -30.28 42.59 51.90
N HIS A 518 -30.43 43.90 51.98
CA HIS A 518 -29.86 44.84 51.02
C HIS A 518 -29.05 45.92 51.74
N ALA A 519 -27.78 46.04 51.35
CA ALA A 519 -26.90 47.10 51.78
C ALA A 519 -26.37 47.89 50.57
N ILE A 520 -26.05 49.17 50.80
CA ILE A 520 -25.51 50.07 49.79
C ILE A 520 -24.17 50.61 50.28
N TRP A 521 -23.12 50.33 49.52
CA TRP A 521 -21.82 51.00 49.65
C TRP A 521 -21.84 52.33 48.89
N THR A 522 -21.38 53.42 49.51
CA THR A 522 -21.40 54.79 48.96
C THR A 522 -20.02 55.32 48.57
N GLY A 523 -19.01 54.46 48.46
CA GLY A 523 -17.62 54.86 48.25
C GLY A 523 -16.85 55.15 49.54
N SER A 524 -17.54 55.43 50.64
CA SER A 524 -16.90 55.69 51.94
C SER A 524 -17.55 54.97 53.13
N ALA A 525 -18.82 54.57 53.02
CA ALA A 525 -19.54 53.91 54.10
C ALA A 525 -20.54 52.88 53.57
N LEU A 526 -20.84 51.88 54.39
CA LEU A 526 -21.91 50.93 54.16
C LEU A 526 -23.19 51.44 54.85
N THR A 527 -24.30 51.46 54.13
CA THR A 527 -25.62 51.86 54.64
C THR A 527 -26.59 50.70 54.44
N GLU A 528 -27.32 50.31 55.48
CA GLU A 528 -28.36 49.28 55.41
C GLU A 528 -29.71 49.95 55.19
N GLU A 529 -30.46 49.51 54.18
CA GLU A 529 -31.88 49.84 54.06
C GLU A 529 -32.66 48.83 54.91
N ARG A 530 -33.40 49.35 55.90
CA ARG A 530 -34.12 48.55 56.89
C ARG A 530 -35.38 47.89 56.36
#